data_AF-A0A7Y5G338-F1
#
_entry.id   AF-A0A7Y5G338-F1
#
_cell.length_a   1.000
_cell.length_b   1.000
_cell.length_c   1.000
_cell.angle_alpha   90.00
_cell.angle_beta   90.00
_cell.angle_gamma   90.00
#
_symmetry.space_group_name_H-M   'P 1'
#
loop_
_entity.id
_entity.type
_entity.pdbx_description
1 polymer ?
#
loop_
_entity_poly.entity_id
_entity_poly.type
_entity_poly.pdbx_seq_one_letter_code
_entity_poly.pdbx_strand_id
1 'polypeptide(L)' 'LRGSLTLRFQIDKNGYLMNPEIVDTTLRAPGLEQKILEKMRRWRDFGKSLDYTGETRYQLTYVFGDSLSAQSFAIYAVH' A
#
# COMPACT_ATOMS: atom_id res chain seq x y z
N LEU A 1 14.86 -7.75 -8.01
CA LEU A 1 14.77 -6.28 -7.75
C LEU A 1 14.78 -6.15 -6.24
N ARG A 2 15.81 -5.55 -5.64
CA ARG A 2 15.84 -5.36 -4.18
C ARG A 2 15.42 -3.96 -3.84
N GLY A 3 14.47 -3.82 -2.91
CA GLY A 3 14.10 -2.52 -2.39
C GLY A 3 12.90 -2.58 -1.47
N SER A 4 12.60 -1.44 -0.87
CA SER A 4 11.39 -1.23 -0.09
C SER A 4 10.51 -0.13 -0.67
N LEU A 5 9.22 -0.25 -0.40
CA LEU A 5 8.23 0.77 -0.71
C LEU A 5 7.28 0.89 0.47
N THR A 6 7.16 2.09 1.01
CA THR A 6 6.24 2.43 2.08
C THR A 6 5.15 3.33 1.53
N LEU A 7 3.91 2.84 1.63
CA LEU A 7 2.72 3.54 1.14
C LEU A 7 1.87 4.00 2.31
N ARG A 8 1.33 5.21 2.19
CA ARG A 8 0.24 5.74 3.01
C ARG A 8 -1.04 5.75 2.20
N PHE A 9 -2.13 5.28 2.79
CA PHE A 9 -3.44 5.30 2.14
C PHE A 9 -4.57 5.30 3.16
N GLN A 10 -5.78 5.53 2.66
CA GLN A 10 -7.04 5.45 3.39
C GLN A 10 -7.87 4.30 2.83
N ILE A 11 -8.82 3.78 3.60
CA ILE A 11 -9.75 2.76 3.13
C ILE A 11 -11.16 3.32 3.25
N ASP A 12 -11.97 3.23 2.21
CA ASP A 12 -13.37 3.64 2.28
C ASP A 12 -14.26 2.56 2.95
N LYS A 13 -15.53 2.89 3.23
CA LYS A 13 -16.51 1.94 3.80
C LYS A 13 -16.74 0.67 2.96
N ASN A 14 -16.36 0.67 1.69
CA ASN A 14 -16.53 -0.46 0.78
C ASN A 14 -15.25 -1.32 0.65
N GLY A 15 -14.19 -0.95 1.35
CA GLY A 15 -12.89 -1.63 1.35
C GLY A 15 -11.95 -1.18 0.23
N TYR A 16 -12.23 -0.09 -0.47
CA TYR A 16 -11.36 0.47 -1.50
C TYR A 16 -10.24 1.31 -0.89
N LEU A 17 -9.04 1.18 -1.45
CA LEU A 17 -7.97 2.12 -1.19
C LEU A 17 -8.26 3.49 -1.79
N MET A 18 -8.14 4.52 -0.97
CA MET A 18 -8.28 5.92 -1.32
C MET A 18 -6.95 6.64 -1.09
N ASN A 19 -6.64 7.58 -1.99
CA ASN A 19 -5.49 8.49 -1.88
C ASN A 19 -4.15 7.81 -1.54
N PRO A 20 -3.72 6.75 -2.26
CA PRO A 20 -2.42 6.14 -1.99
C PRO A 20 -1.28 7.09 -2.37
N GLU A 21 -0.33 7.22 -1.45
CA GLU A 21 0.86 8.06 -1.55
C GLU A 21 2.09 7.24 -1.16
N ILE A 22 3.20 7.42 -1.89
CA ILE A 22 4.49 6.85 -1.51
C ILE A 22 5.15 7.81 -0.53
N VAL A 23 5.36 7.35 0.70
CA VAL A 23 6.01 8.17 1.75
C VAL A 23 7.48 7.85 1.92
N ASP A 24 7.90 6.65 1.53
CA ASP A 24 9.32 6.27 1.46
C ASP A 24 9.51 5.16 0.41
N THR A 25 10.65 5.19 -0.28
CA THR A 25 11.01 4.11 -1.19
C THR A 25 12.51 4.04 -1.43
N THR A 26 13.03 2.81 -1.48
CA THR A 26 14.37 2.55 -2.02
C THR A 26 14.30 2.01 -3.45
N LEU A 27 13.11 1.98 -4.07
CA LEU A 27 12.96 1.62 -5.47
C LEU A 27 13.58 2.73 -6.31
N ARG A 28 14.75 2.51 -6.90
CA ARG A 28 15.37 3.45 -7.84
C ARG A 28 14.73 3.34 -9.24
N ALA A 29 13.40 3.35 -9.32
CA ALA A 29 12.66 3.09 -10.55
C ALA A 29 11.31 3.84 -10.56
N PRO A 30 11.29 5.13 -10.97
CA PRO A 30 10.07 5.96 -10.96
C PRO A 30 8.90 5.37 -11.76
N GLY A 31 9.17 4.70 -12.88
CA GLY A 31 8.13 4.04 -13.68
C GLY A 31 7.50 2.83 -13.01
N LEU A 32 8.15 2.23 -12.01
CA LEU A 32 7.60 1.14 -11.21
C LEU A 32 6.72 1.67 -10.08
N GLU A 33 7.13 2.77 -9.43
CA GLU A 33 6.34 3.45 -8.40
C GLU A 33 4.95 3.84 -8.90
N GLN A 34 4.87 4.46 -10.09
CA GLN A 34 3.59 4.83 -10.68
C GLN A 34 2.70 3.62 -10.96
N LYS A 35 3.27 2.53 -11.49
CA LYS A 35 2.53 1.28 -11.73
C LYS A 35 2.02 0.65 -10.44
N ILE A 36 2.79 0.74 -9.36
CA ILE A 36 2.36 0.26 -8.05
C ILE A 36 1.18 1.11 -7.56
N LEU A 37 1.28 2.44 -7.61
CA LEU A 37 0.17 3.32 -7.22
C LEU A 37 -1.11 3.05 -8.02
N GLU A 38 -1.00 2.87 -9.34
CA GLU A 38 -2.14 2.52 -10.20
C GLU A 38 -2.77 1.17 -9.83
N LYS A 39 -1.95 0.18 -9.50
CA LYS A 39 -2.42 -1.13 -9.03
C LYS A 39 -3.11 -1.02 -7.66
N MET A 40 -2.51 -0.27 -6.73
CA MET A 40 -3.03 -0.08 -5.37
C MET A 40 -4.39 0.61 -5.36
N ARG A 41 -4.63 1.57 -6.26
CA ARG A 41 -5.95 2.22 -6.42
C ARG A 41 -7.08 1.25 -6.79
N ARG A 42 -6.76 0.09 -7.37
CA ARG A 42 -7.75 -0.94 -7.75
C ARG A 42 -7.91 -2.01 -6.68
N TRP A 43 -7.15 -1.93 -5.59
CA TRP A 43 -7.11 -2.97 -4.59
C TRP A 43 -8.30 -2.86 -3.65
N ARG A 44 -8.90 -4.01 -3.32
CA ARG A 44 -10.15 -4.14 -2.57
C ARG A 44 -10.12 -5.35 -1.63
N ASP A 45 -9.00 -5.55 -0.96
CA ASP A 45 -8.79 -6.74 -0.11
C ASP A 45 -9.20 -6.51 1.36
N PHE A 46 -9.56 -5.28 1.74
CA PHE A 46 -9.78 -4.91 3.14
C PHE A 46 -11.20 -5.20 3.66
N GLY A 47 -12.06 -5.82 2.84
CA GLY A 47 -13.44 -6.12 3.21
C GLY A 47 -14.29 -4.85 3.44
N LYS A 48 -15.60 -5.01 3.62
CA LYS A 48 -16.43 -3.89 4.11
C LYS A 48 -16.09 -3.68 5.60
N SER A 49 -15.51 -2.54 5.92
CA SER A 49 -15.34 -2.15 7.33
C SER A 49 -16.70 -1.75 7.89
N LEU A 50 -17.26 -2.60 8.76
CA LEU A 50 -18.52 -2.31 9.46
C LEU A 50 -18.35 -1.13 10.45
N ASP A 51 -17.12 -0.86 10.87
CA ASP A 51 -16.75 0.19 11.82
C ASP A 51 -15.86 1.27 11.17
N TYR A 52 -16.28 1.78 10.00
CA TYR A 52 -15.61 2.90 9.37
C TYR A 52 -15.79 4.17 10.21
N THR A 53 -14.80 4.49 11.04
CA THR A 53 -14.79 5.64 11.96
C THR A 53 -14.15 6.90 11.37
N GLY A 54 -13.74 6.87 10.09
CA GLY A 54 -13.12 8.01 9.40
C GLY A 54 -11.84 7.64 8.67
N GLU A 55 -10.94 8.61 8.52
CA GLU A 55 -9.71 8.54 7.73
C GLU A 55 -8.63 7.69 8.43
N THR A 56 -8.79 6.35 8.48
CA THR A 56 -7.74 5.47 9.01
C THR A 56 -6.58 5.41 8.04
N ARG A 57 -5.40 5.88 8.48
CA ARG A 57 -4.19 5.84 7.67
C ARG A 57 -3.49 4.51 7.88
N TYR A 58 -3.11 3.87 6.79
CA TYR A 58 -2.36 2.63 6.81
C TYR A 58 -0.98 2.84 6.25
N GLN A 59 0.01 2.21 6.88
CA GLN A 59 1.34 2.08 6.32
C GLN A 59 1.58 0.66 5.85
N LEU A 60 1.97 0.52 4.58
CA LEU A 60 2.30 -0.76 3.96
C LEU A 60 3.73 -0.76 3.45
N THR A 61 4.55 -1.67 3.95
CA THR A 61 5.92 -1.85 3.49
C THR A 61 6.05 -3.12 2.65
N TYR A 62 6.43 -2.96 1.38
CA TYR A 62 6.87 -4.07 0.53
C TYR A 62 8.36 -4.23 0.61
N VAL A 63 8.87 -5.45 0.72
CA VAL A 63 10.29 -5.77 0.55
C VAL A 63 10.42 -6.69 -0.66
N PHE A 64 11.13 -6.24 -1.69
CA PHE A 64 11.39 -7.02 -2.89
C PHE A 64 12.73 -7.78 -2.74
N GLY A 65 12.74 -9.08 -3.02
CA GLY A 65 13.93 -9.93 -3.02
C GLY A 65 14.48 -10.23 -4.42
N ASP A 66 15.39 -11.20 -4.50
CA ASP A 66 15.98 -11.64 -5.79
C ASP A 66 14.97 -12.41 -6.66
N SER A 67 13.99 -13.08 -6.05
CA SER A 67 12.81 -13.61 -6.73
C SER A 67 11.59 -12.73 -6.44
N LEU A 68 10.73 -12.53 -7.43
CA LEU A 68 9.44 -11.81 -7.31
C LEU A 68 8.43 -12.48 -6.36
N SER A 69 8.84 -13.50 -5.59
CA SER A 69 7.97 -14.45 -4.90
C SER A 69 7.93 -14.34 -3.37
N ALA A 70 8.56 -13.34 -2.75
CA ALA A 70 8.43 -13.09 -1.32
C ALA A 70 7.96 -11.66 -1.08
N GLN A 71 6.75 -11.49 -0.54
CA GLN A 71 6.22 -10.21 -0.10
C GLN A 71 5.58 -10.40 1.27
N SER A 72 6.41 -10.44 2.32
CA SER A 72 5.91 -10.15 3.65
C SER A 72 5.45 -8.70 3.63
N PHE A 73 4.18 -8.49 3.95
CA PHE A 73 3.62 -7.16 4.11
C PHE A 73 3.20 -6.98 5.56
N ALA A 74 3.48 -5.81 6.11
CA ALA A 74 2.98 -5.40 7.40
C ALA A 74 2.09 -4.17 7.18
N ILE A 75 0.87 -4.26 7.66
CA ILE A 75 -0.11 -3.18 7.63
C ILE A 75 -0.19 -2.64 9.05
N TYR A 76 0.16 -1.38 9.22
CA TYR A 76 0.03 -0.69 10.51
C TYR A 76 -1.01 0.41 10.39
N ALA A 77 -1.94 0.49 11.34
CA ALA A 77 -2.75 1.68 11.53
C ALA A 77 -1.84 2.79 12.09
N VAL A 78 -1.88 3.96 11.47
CA VAL A 78 -1.11 5.13 11.86
C VAL A 78 -2.09 6.16 12.39
N HIS A 79 -1.88 6.60 13.64
CA HIS A 79 -2.68 7.65 14.30
C HIS A 79 -2.18 9.04 13.92
#